data_AF-A0AAW9HRE9-F1
#
_entry.id   AF-A0AAW9HRE9-F1
#
_cell.length_a   1.000
_cell.length_b   1.000
_cell.length_c   1.000
_cell.angle_alpha   90.00
_cell.angle_beta   90.00
_cell.angle_gamma   90.00
#
_symmetry.space_group_name_H-M   'P 1'
#
loop_
_entity.id
_entity.type
_entity.pdbx_description
1 polymer ?
#
loop_
_entity_poly.entity_id
_entity_poly.type
_entity_poly.pdbx_seq_one_letter_code
_entity_poly.pdbx_strand_id
1 'polypeptide(L)'
;MSREEQIASLLVELGLDTSGFDKSIAQVNRTTSQLEKGFTQAKKALELSEKGLADYTKAIKAGESVISQYKTKIQALENAFKEQENNIRNLKEEHEKLPASIKKAEEALEKLKQEGKQNTDEFKKQENALQTLKAKYSNFDTSVSNAVNKLRAIENQIQVTNNKMNSAEKDVKKLSDEFKKLGSKTKLDDVAKKMEEVSKKSKDLAEKLDNIKDKADKISKAGGLALGAMSASFYETDSASMKLKGSLGLTEKQTKELTETARNLAKKGFDMTDATQSLAEVKQVMQDSLSPQQVEGLSRQMLALNKVFEVDTKDALKAVSLMVRNFGIDGEKAMDIIVAGFQNGLDVSGDWLDSLWEYSVYFDDLGFTAEDTLAIISKGMEEGTFNTDKMADMLKEGKIRLLEMNKASEEAISSLGLNAKTVQKNIGDGGETAKKQIQELAQKILEIEDPVERNRVAVALFGRVMPK
;
A
#
# COMPACT_ATOMS: atom_id res chain seq x y z
N MET A 1 -12.78 -46.65 -14.00
CA MET A 1 -12.99 -46.14 -12.63
C MET A 1 -14.46 -46.24 -12.29
N SER A 2 -14.78 -46.65 -11.07
CA SER A 2 -16.15 -46.58 -10.56
C SER A 2 -16.56 -45.10 -10.37
N ARG A 3 -17.86 -44.82 -10.29
CA ARG A 3 -18.38 -43.47 -10.05
C ARG A 3 -17.86 -42.88 -8.73
N GLU A 4 -17.64 -43.73 -7.73
CA GLU A 4 -17.07 -43.35 -6.42
C GLU A 4 -15.59 -43.03 -6.52
N GLU A 5 -14.81 -43.77 -7.32
CA GLU A 5 -13.40 -43.47 -7.59
C GLU A 5 -13.23 -42.19 -8.41
N GLN A 6 -14.14 -41.91 -9.34
CA GLN A 6 -14.16 -40.65 -10.10
C GLN A 6 -14.49 -39.46 -9.20
N ILE A 7 -15.45 -39.61 -8.29
CA ILE A 7 -15.79 -38.57 -7.30
C ILE A 7 -14.62 -38.39 -6.32
N ALA A 8 -14.01 -39.46 -5.83
CA ALA A 8 -12.84 -39.39 -4.95
C ALA A 8 -11.64 -38.75 -5.65
N SER A 9 -11.37 -39.11 -6.90
CA SER A 9 -10.31 -38.48 -7.73
C SER A 9 -10.61 -37.01 -8.00
N LEU A 10 -11.87 -36.63 -8.23
CA LEU A 10 -12.26 -35.22 -8.36
C LEU A 10 -12.10 -34.46 -7.04
N LEU A 11 -12.45 -35.06 -5.91
CA LEU A 11 -12.27 -34.44 -4.59
C LEU A 11 -10.79 -34.23 -4.26
N VAL A 12 -9.93 -35.18 -4.65
CA VAL A 12 -8.47 -35.08 -4.53
C VAL A 12 -7.90 -34.03 -5.51
N GLU A 13 -8.34 -33.98 -6.76
CA GLU A 13 -7.93 -32.94 -7.74
C GLU A 13 -8.44 -31.53 -7.40
N LEU A 14 -9.54 -31.42 -6.65
CA LEU A 14 -10.10 -30.15 -6.17
C LEU A 14 -9.49 -29.69 -4.83
N GLY A 15 -8.36 -30.26 -4.41
CA GLY A 15 -7.61 -29.80 -3.24
C GLY A 15 -8.28 -30.09 -1.89
N LEU A 16 -9.10 -31.13 -1.78
CA LEU A 16 -9.82 -31.49 -0.55
C LEU A 16 -9.13 -32.59 0.28
N ASP A 17 -7.87 -32.94 0.01
CA ASP A 17 -7.16 -33.93 0.83
C ASP A 17 -6.77 -33.35 2.20
N THR A 18 -7.71 -33.41 3.15
CA THR A 18 -7.51 -33.09 4.56
C THR A 18 -7.08 -34.31 5.38
N SER A 19 -6.75 -35.44 4.75
CA SER A 19 -6.63 -36.73 5.46
C SER A 19 -5.48 -36.79 6.47
N GLY A 20 -4.40 -36.05 6.25
CA GLY A 20 -3.32 -35.85 7.23
C GLY A 20 -3.73 -34.93 8.39
N PHE A 21 -4.48 -33.88 8.08
CA PHE A 21 -4.97 -32.86 9.01
C PHE A 21 -6.01 -33.40 10.00
N ASP A 22 -7.01 -34.13 9.51
CA ASP A 22 -8.07 -34.72 10.33
C ASP A 22 -7.51 -35.71 11.35
N LYS A 23 -6.44 -36.43 10.99
CA LYS A 23 -5.71 -37.32 11.90
C LYS A 23 -4.97 -36.56 12.99
N SER A 24 -4.30 -35.45 12.65
CA SER A 24 -3.58 -34.61 13.62
C SER A 24 -4.54 -33.95 14.63
N ILE A 25 -5.66 -33.37 14.17
CA ILE A 25 -6.68 -32.79 15.05
C ILE A 25 -7.34 -33.86 15.91
N ALA A 26 -7.62 -35.05 15.37
CA ALA A 26 -8.17 -36.16 16.14
C ALA A 26 -7.23 -36.60 17.26
N GLN A 27 -5.93 -36.72 16.99
CA GLN A 27 -4.93 -37.04 18.00
C GLN A 27 -4.86 -35.96 19.09
N VAL A 28 -4.76 -34.69 18.70
CA VAL A 28 -4.72 -33.55 19.61
C VAL A 28 -5.98 -33.50 20.49
N ASN A 29 -7.16 -33.76 19.92
CA ASN A 29 -8.43 -33.81 20.66
C ASN A 29 -8.44 -34.94 21.69
N ARG A 30 -7.95 -36.14 21.33
CA ARG A 30 -7.84 -37.28 22.26
C ARG A 30 -6.93 -36.95 23.43
N THR A 31 -5.75 -36.42 23.17
CA THR A 31 -4.80 -36.02 24.23
C THR A 31 -5.38 -34.91 25.11
N THR A 32 -6.05 -33.92 24.52
CA THR A 32 -6.73 -32.84 25.26
C THR A 32 -7.77 -33.42 26.23
N SER A 33 -8.64 -34.33 25.74
CA SER A 33 -9.68 -34.94 26.58
C SER A 33 -9.10 -35.80 27.71
N GLN A 34 -8.00 -36.52 27.45
CA GLN A 34 -7.31 -37.30 28.49
C GLN A 34 -6.74 -36.39 29.57
N LEU A 35 -6.10 -35.28 29.20
CA LEU A 35 -5.56 -34.31 30.14
C LEU A 35 -6.67 -33.59 30.92
N GLU A 36 -7.77 -33.20 30.26
CA GLU A 36 -8.96 -32.61 30.92
C GLU A 36 -9.49 -33.53 32.04
N LYS A 37 -9.60 -34.83 31.76
CA LYS A 37 -10.00 -35.85 32.74
C LYS A 37 -8.99 -35.95 33.88
N GLY A 38 -7.69 -36.00 33.57
CA GLY A 38 -6.63 -36.07 34.57
C GLY A 38 -6.61 -34.86 35.50
N PHE A 39 -6.77 -33.64 34.95
CA PHE A 39 -6.86 -32.43 35.76
C PHE A 39 -8.12 -32.40 36.63
N THR A 40 -9.26 -32.83 36.09
CA THR A 40 -10.51 -32.95 36.86
C THR A 40 -10.36 -33.95 38.01
N GLN A 41 -9.74 -35.10 37.77
CA GLN A 41 -9.44 -36.09 38.80
C GLN A 41 -8.48 -35.55 39.85
N ALA A 42 -7.45 -34.81 39.45
CA ALA A 42 -6.50 -34.19 40.39
C ALA A 42 -7.18 -33.16 41.28
N LYS A 43 -8.09 -32.33 40.74
CA LYS A 43 -8.92 -31.40 41.52
C LYS A 43 -9.80 -32.13 42.53
N LYS A 44 -10.51 -33.19 42.12
CA LYS A 44 -11.33 -34.00 43.03
C LYS A 44 -10.52 -34.67 44.13
N ALA A 45 -9.35 -35.22 43.79
CA ALA A 45 -8.46 -35.83 44.78
C ALA A 45 -7.99 -34.80 45.82
N LEU A 46 -7.70 -33.57 45.39
CA LEU A 46 -7.34 -32.46 46.27
C LEU A 46 -8.50 -32.05 47.21
N GLU A 47 -9.74 -32.08 46.73
CA GLU A 47 -10.92 -31.81 47.58
C GLU A 47 -11.13 -32.88 48.66
N LEU A 48 -10.73 -34.12 48.39
CA LEU A 48 -10.90 -35.28 49.26
C LEU A 48 -9.70 -35.57 50.17
N SER A 49 -8.55 -34.94 49.94
CA SER A 49 -7.36 -35.10 50.77
C SER A 49 -7.29 -34.06 51.89
N GLU A 50 -6.32 -34.19 52.80
CA GLU A 50 -6.00 -33.16 53.80
C GLU A 50 -5.46 -31.84 53.17
N LYS A 51 -5.56 -31.68 51.83
CA LYS A 51 -5.09 -30.53 51.06
C LYS A 51 -3.60 -30.28 51.26
N GLY A 52 -2.82 -31.37 51.23
CA GLY A 52 -1.38 -31.34 51.37
C GLY A 52 -0.67 -30.70 50.17
N LEU A 53 0.57 -30.22 50.40
CA LEU A 53 1.38 -29.54 49.38
C LEU A 53 1.63 -30.38 48.11
N ALA A 54 1.74 -31.70 48.26
CA ALA A 54 1.93 -32.64 47.16
C ALA A 54 0.70 -32.70 46.23
N ASP A 55 -0.50 -32.64 46.78
CA ASP A 55 -1.75 -32.72 46.02
C ASP A 55 -1.99 -31.44 45.21
N TYR A 56 -1.75 -30.26 45.80
CA TYR A 56 -1.80 -28.99 45.06
C TYR A 56 -0.77 -28.97 43.93
N THR A 57 0.46 -29.41 44.19
CA THR A 57 1.51 -29.48 43.16
C THR A 57 1.08 -30.38 42.00
N LYS A 58 0.46 -31.52 42.29
CA LYS A 58 -0.05 -32.46 41.28
C LYS A 58 -1.21 -31.85 40.48
N ALA A 59 -2.16 -31.18 41.15
CA ALA A 59 -3.29 -30.52 40.50
C ALA A 59 -2.83 -29.35 39.61
N ILE A 60 -1.92 -28.51 40.10
CA ILE A 60 -1.36 -27.39 39.32
C ILE A 60 -0.62 -27.89 38.08
N LYS A 61 0.27 -28.89 38.21
CA LYS A 61 0.97 -29.49 37.05
C LYS A 61 0.02 -30.13 36.02
N ALA A 62 -1.05 -30.77 36.49
CA ALA A 62 -2.06 -31.34 35.59
C ALA A 62 -2.79 -30.22 34.83
N GLY A 63 -3.11 -29.11 35.50
CA GLY A 63 -3.71 -27.94 34.86
C GLY A 63 -2.77 -27.23 33.87
N GLU A 64 -1.48 -27.06 34.20
CA GLU A 64 -0.46 -26.56 33.27
C GLU A 64 -0.41 -27.42 31.99
N SER A 65 -0.47 -28.74 32.15
CA SER A 65 -0.46 -29.69 31.02
C SER A 65 -1.71 -29.55 30.15
N VAL A 66 -2.89 -29.38 30.75
CA VAL A 66 -4.15 -29.11 30.01
C VAL A 66 -4.05 -27.81 29.23
N ILE A 67 -3.56 -26.73 29.85
CA ILE A 67 -3.47 -25.44 29.19
C ILE A 67 -2.44 -25.47 28.04
N SER A 68 -1.29 -26.11 28.26
CA SER A 68 -0.29 -26.34 27.21
C SER A 68 -0.91 -27.10 26.02
N GLN A 69 -1.73 -28.11 26.29
CA GLN A 69 -2.40 -28.87 25.25
C GLN A 69 -3.47 -28.05 24.50
N TYR A 70 -4.22 -27.17 25.18
CA TYR A 70 -5.13 -26.25 24.50
C TYR A 70 -4.39 -25.30 23.56
N LYS A 71 -3.21 -24.82 23.95
CA LYS A 71 -2.35 -24.03 23.07
C LYS A 71 -1.97 -24.82 21.82
N THR A 72 -1.52 -26.07 21.97
CA THR A 72 -1.21 -26.95 20.82
C THR A 72 -2.43 -27.16 19.93
N LYS A 73 -3.61 -27.35 20.54
CA LYS A 73 -4.86 -27.49 19.79
C LYS A 73 -5.21 -26.25 18.98
N ILE A 74 -5.08 -25.07 19.57
CA ILE A 74 -5.38 -23.84 18.85
C ILE A 74 -4.36 -23.58 17.74
N GLN A 75 -3.07 -23.87 17.96
CA GLN A 75 -2.07 -23.79 16.88
C GLN A 75 -2.42 -24.72 15.70
N ALA A 76 -2.89 -25.94 15.98
CA ALA A 76 -3.33 -26.85 14.94
C ALA A 76 -4.58 -26.31 14.20
N LEU A 77 -5.51 -25.68 14.91
CA LEU A 77 -6.68 -25.03 14.32
C LEU A 77 -6.33 -23.76 13.53
N GLU A 78 -5.35 -22.97 13.97
CA GLU A 78 -4.81 -21.81 13.23
C GLU A 78 -4.18 -22.24 11.91
N ASN A 79 -3.44 -23.35 11.91
CA ASN A 79 -2.87 -23.92 10.69
C ASN A 79 -3.98 -24.42 9.75
N ALA A 80 -5.02 -25.07 10.30
CA ALA A 80 -6.22 -25.46 9.55
C ALA A 80 -6.88 -24.27 8.86
N PHE A 81 -7.01 -23.18 9.61
CA PHE A 81 -7.62 -21.96 9.11
C PHE A 81 -6.82 -21.41 7.92
N LYS A 82 -5.49 -21.31 8.04
CA LYS A 82 -4.61 -20.85 6.95
C LYS A 82 -4.65 -21.76 5.72
N GLU A 83 -4.70 -23.06 5.93
CA GLU A 83 -4.82 -24.03 4.83
C GLU A 83 -6.15 -23.84 4.08
N GLN A 84 -7.23 -23.67 4.82
CA GLN A 84 -8.54 -23.45 4.25
C GLN A 84 -8.68 -22.05 3.59
N GLU A 85 -7.99 -21.04 4.11
CA GLU A 85 -7.85 -19.71 3.49
C GLU A 85 -7.12 -19.82 2.13
N ASN A 86 -6.02 -20.58 2.07
CA ASN A 86 -5.30 -20.87 0.83
C ASN A 86 -6.15 -21.67 -0.17
N ASN A 87 -6.95 -22.62 0.30
CA ASN A 87 -7.86 -23.38 -0.57
C ASN A 87 -8.87 -22.45 -1.25
N ILE A 88 -9.48 -21.52 -0.52
CA ILE A 88 -10.40 -20.55 -1.12
C ILE A 88 -9.69 -19.63 -2.12
N ARG A 89 -8.45 -19.23 -1.85
CA ARG A 89 -7.63 -18.47 -2.81
C ARG A 89 -7.41 -19.26 -4.10
N ASN A 90 -7.01 -20.53 -4.01
CA ASN A 90 -6.75 -21.38 -5.17
C ASN A 90 -8.04 -21.59 -5.99
N LEU A 91 -9.16 -21.88 -5.32
CA LEU A 91 -10.48 -21.96 -5.95
C LEU A 91 -10.76 -20.69 -6.77
N LYS A 92 -10.57 -19.51 -6.17
CA LYS A 92 -10.79 -18.23 -6.87
C LYS A 92 -9.89 -18.06 -8.10
N GLU A 93 -8.59 -18.34 -7.99
CA GLU A 93 -7.65 -18.25 -9.11
C GLU A 93 -8.02 -19.22 -10.25
N GLU A 94 -8.48 -20.42 -9.92
CA GLU A 94 -8.99 -21.37 -10.91
C GLU A 94 -10.25 -20.83 -11.59
N HIS A 95 -11.18 -20.26 -10.83
CA HIS A 95 -12.41 -19.68 -11.37
C HIS A 95 -12.15 -18.53 -12.34
N GLU A 96 -11.21 -17.63 -12.05
CA GLU A 96 -10.84 -16.53 -12.96
C GLU A 96 -10.29 -17.04 -14.31
N LYS A 97 -9.63 -18.21 -14.32
CA LYS A 97 -9.05 -18.83 -15.52
C LYS A 97 -10.06 -19.69 -16.29
N LEU A 98 -11.14 -20.14 -15.65
CA LEU A 98 -12.11 -21.07 -16.24
C LEU A 98 -12.83 -20.48 -17.48
N PRO A 99 -13.33 -19.24 -17.50
CA PRO A 99 -13.97 -18.68 -18.70
C PRO A 99 -13.09 -18.69 -19.94
N ALA A 100 -11.82 -18.28 -19.81
CA ALA A 100 -10.85 -18.32 -20.90
C ALA A 100 -10.55 -19.74 -21.36
N SER A 101 -10.47 -20.69 -20.42
CA SER A 101 -10.23 -22.11 -20.69
C SER A 101 -11.42 -22.77 -21.38
N ILE A 102 -12.64 -22.46 -20.95
CA ILE A 102 -13.90 -22.88 -21.57
C ILE A 102 -13.96 -22.36 -23.01
N LYS A 103 -13.71 -21.06 -23.21
CA LYS A 103 -13.70 -20.45 -24.55
C LYS A 103 -12.71 -21.13 -25.48
N LYS A 104 -11.46 -21.34 -25.03
CA LYS A 104 -10.45 -22.05 -25.83
C LYS A 104 -10.87 -23.48 -26.17
N ALA A 105 -11.50 -24.19 -25.23
CA ALA A 105 -11.98 -25.54 -25.47
C ALA A 105 -13.18 -25.57 -26.44
N GLU A 106 -14.08 -24.57 -26.38
CA GLU A 106 -15.16 -24.37 -27.35
C GLU A 106 -14.63 -24.09 -28.75
N GLU A 107 -13.64 -23.18 -28.88
CA GLU A 107 -12.98 -22.87 -30.16
C GLU A 107 -12.27 -24.10 -30.75
N ALA A 108 -11.61 -24.91 -29.92
CA ALA A 108 -10.96 -26.15 -30.37
C ALA A 108 -11.98 -27.17 -30.88
N LEU A 109 -13.12 -27.33 -30.20
CA LEU A 109 -14.20 -28.19 -30.69
C LEU A 109 -14.78 -27.68 -32.00
N GLU A 110 -14.97 -26.37 -32.14
CA GLU A 110 -15.52 -25.78 -33.36
C GLU A 110 -14.60 -26.01 -34.56
N LYS A 111 -13.28 -25.90 -34.39
CA LYS A 111 -12.30 -26.27 -35.43
C LYS A 111 -12.41 -27.74 -35.84
N LEU A 112 -12.49 -28.65 -34.86
CA LEU A 112 -12.67 -30.07 -35.16
C LEU A 112 -13.99 -30.36 -35.90
N LYS A 113 -15.07 -29.60 -35.63
CA LYS A 113 -16.31 -29.70 -36.41
C LYS A 113 -16.11 -29.24 -37.85
N GLN A 114 -15.45 -28.10 -38.06
CA GLN A 114 -15.16 -27.56 -39.40
C GLN A 114 -14.29 -28.50 -40.23
N GLU A 115 -13.39 -29.25 -39.59
CA GLU A 115 -12.57 -30.29 -40.22
C GLU A 115 -13.31 -31.62 -40.46
N GLY A 116 -14.61 -31.71 -40.12
CA GLY A 116 -15.40 -32.93 -40.28
C GLY A 116 -15.04 -34.05 -39.29
N LYS A 117 -14.32 -33.75 -38.20
CA LYS A 117 -13.79 -34.73 -37.23
C LYS A 117 -14.76 -35.04 -36.08
N GLN A 118 -16.06 -34.81 -36.25
CA GLN A 118 -17.04 -34.94 -35.16
C GLN A 118 -17.15 -36.35 -34.56
N ASN A 119 -16.78 -37.38 -35.33
CA ASN A 119 -16.85 -38.79 -34.89
C ASN A 119 -15.51 -39.36 -34.40
N THR A 120 -14.46 -38.53 -34.25
CA THR A 120 -13.13 -38.98 -33.82
C THR A 120 -13.02 -39.07 -32.30
N ASP A 121 -12.06 -39.87 -31.83
CA ASP A 121 -11.73 -39.94 -30.40
C ASP A 121 -11.16 -38.60 -29.87
N GLU A 122 -10.50 -37.84 -30.74
CA GLU A 122 -10.01 -36.49 -30.42
C GLU A 122 -11.16 -35.53 -30.08
N PHE A 123 -12.23 -35.54 -30.89
CA PHE A 123 -13.42 -34.74 -30.63
C PHE A 123 -14.08 -35.11 -29.30
N LYS A 124 -14.30 -36.42 -29.07
CA LYS A 124 -14.89 -36.91 -27.81
C LYS A 124 -14.05 -36.53 -26.59
N LYS A 125 -12.71 -36.63 -26.69
CA LYS A 125 -11.80 -36.23 -25.60
C LYS A 125 -11.92 -34.74 -25.31
N GLN A 126 -11.95 -33.90 -26.34
CA GLN A 126 -12.08 -32.46 -26.18
C GLN A 126 -13.47 -32.05 -25.64
N GLU A 127 -14.52 -32.76 -26.04
CA GLU A 127 -15.88 -32.57 -25.54
C GLU A 127 -15.98 -32.90 -24.05
N ASN A 128 -15.42 -34.04 -23.63
CA ASN A 128 -15.35 -34.42 -22.22
C ASN A 128 -14.54 -33.42 -21.38
N ALA A 129 -13.45 -32.88 -21.94
CA ALA A 129 -12.66 -31.83 -21.28
C ALA A 129 -13.48 -30.54 -21.11
N LEU A 130 -14.23 -30.12 -22.14
CA LEU A 130 -15.12 -28.97 -22.06
C LEU A 130 -16.24 -29.18 -21.04
N GLN A 131 -16.88 -30.35 -21.02
CA GLN A 131 -17.90 -30.68 -20.02
C GLN A 131 -17.34 -30.62 -18.61
N THR A 132 -16.11 -31.09 -18.41
CA THR A 132 -15.40 -31.02 -17.13
C THR A 132 -15.15 -29.57 -16.71
N LEU A 133 -14.68 -28.71 -17.62
CA LEU A 133 -14.46 -27.28 -17.36
C LEU A 133 -15.78 -26.56 -17.01
N LYS A 134 -16.86 -26.84 -17.75
CA LYS A 134 -18.19 -26.29 -17.48
C LYS A 134 -18.75 -26.79 -16.14
N ALA A 135 -18.54 -28.06 -15.80
CA ALA A 135 -18.93 -28.61 -14.51
C ALA A 135 -18.14 -27.97 -13.36
N LYS A 136 -16.83 -27.77 -13.50
CA LYS A 136 -16.01 -27.04 -12.52
C LYS A 136 -16.50 -25.61 -12.33
N TYR A 137 -16.83 -24.92 -13.42
CA TYR A 137 -17.37 -23.56 -13.38
C TYR A 137 -18.74 -23.51 -12.68
N SER A 138 -19.65 -24.42 -13.02
CA SER A 138 -21.00 -24.49 -12.42
C SER A 138 -20.99 -24.93 -10.94
N ASN A 139 -20.04 -25.77 -10.53
CA ASN A 139 -19.95 -26.28 -9.16
C ASN A 139 -19.12 -25.37 -8.25
N PHE A 140 -18.60 -24.27 -8.77
CA PHE A 140 -17.70 -23.37 -8.06
C PHE A 140 -18.32 -22.83 -6.76
N ASP A 141 -19.56 -22.36 -6.81
CA ASP A 141 -20.26 -21.82 -5.63
C ASP A 141 -20.44 -22.86 -4.52
N THR A 142 -20.61 -24.12 -4.90
CA THR A 142 -20.69 -25.24 -3.95
C THR A 142 -19.32 -25.47 -3.31
N SER A 143 -18.24 -25.47 -4.09
CA SER A 143 -16.86 -25.60 -3.58
C SER A 143 -16.51 -24.47 -2.59
N VAL A 144 -16.85 -23.22 -2.92
CA VAL A 144 -16.66 -22.08 -2.02
C VAL A 144 -17.50 -22.23 -0.76
N SER A 145 -18.80 -22.53 -0.88
CA SER A 145 -19.69 -22.70 0.28
C SER A 145 -19.18 -23.78 1.24
N ASN A 146 -18.68 -24.89 0.72
CA ASN A 146 -18.08 -25.95 1.51
C ASN A 146 -16.83 -25.46 2.26
N ALA A 147 -15.97 -24.70 1.59
CA ALA A 147 -14.79 -24.11 2.19
C ALA A 147 -15.11 -23.09 3.31
N VAL A 148 -16.12 -22.23 3.10
CA VAL A 148 -16.61 -21.28 4.13
C VAL A 148 -17.16 -22.01 5.34
N ASN A 149 -17.94 -23.07 5.13
CA ASN A 149 -18.49 -23.86 6.23
C ASN A 149 -17.38 -24.54 7.05
N LYS A 150 -16.30 -25.00 6.41
CA LYS A 150 -15.10 -25.49 7.11
C LYS A 150 -14.43 -24.38 7.95
N LEU A 151 -14.29 -23.16 7.44
CA LEU A 151 -13.75 -22.02 8.20
C LEU A 151 -14.58 -21.72 9.46
N ARG A 152 -15.92 -21.65 9.33
CA ARG A 152 -16.83 -21.45 10.47
C ARG A 152 -16.69 -22.57 11.50
N ALA A 153 -16.54 -23.82 11.05
CA ALA A 153 -16.33 -24.94 11.96
C ALA A 153 -14.99 -24.82 12.73
N ILE A 154 -13.93 -24.38 12.06
CA ILE A 154 -12.62 -24.11 12.70
C ILE A 154 -12.73 -22.97 13.70
N GLU A 155 -13.36 -21.85 13.33
CA GLU A 155 -13.59 -20.71 14.21
C GLU A 155 -14.31 -21.12 15.49
N ASN A 156 -15.42 -21.84 15.36
CA ASN A 156 -16.18 -22.36 16.50
C ASN A 156 -15.31 -23.25 17.40
N GLN A 157 -14.46 -24.10 16.82
CA GLN A 157 -13.53 -24.93 17.61
C GLN A 157 -12.48 -24.10 18.34
N ILE A 158 -11.98 -23.02 17.74
CA ILE A 158 -11.02 -22.13 18.42
C ILE A 158 -11.73 -21.40 19.57
N GLN A 159 -12.93 -20.86 19.36
CA GLN A 159 -13.72 -20.21 20.43
C GLN A 159 -13.97 -21.15 21.62
N VAL A 160 -14.45 -22.37 21.35
CA VAL A 160 -14.67 -23.38 22.39
C VAL A 160 -13.38 -23.71 23.14
N THR A 161 -12.27 -23.87 22.41
CA THR A 161 -10.98 -24.21 23.00
C THR A 161 -10.44 -23.06 23.85
N ASN A 162 -10.59 -21.82 23.40
CA ASN A 162 -10.17 -20.63 24.14
C ASN A 162 -10.98 -20.46 25.44
N ASN A 163 -12.30 -20.64 25.39
CA ASN A 163 -13.16 -20.60 26.57
C ASN A 163 -12.76 -21.65 27.61
N LYS A 164 -12.47 -22.88 27.16
CA LYS A 164 -11.99 -23.95 28.02
C LYS A 164 -10.60 -23.66 28.60
N MET A 165 -9.71 -23.07 27.82
CA MET A 165 -8.38 -22.65 28.25
C MET A 165 -8.45 -21.59 29.34
N ASN A 166 -9.28 -20.56 29.16
CA ASN A 166 -9.53 -19.52 30.15
C ASN A 166 -10.09 -20.07 31.47
N SER A 167 -11.00 -21.05 31.39
CA SER A 167 -11.51 -21.73 32.59
C SER A 167 -10.42 -22.53 33.32
N ALA A 168 -9.59 -23.27 32.58
CA ALA A 168 -8.46 -24.00 33.16
C ALA A 168 -7.43 -23.05 33.80
N GLU A 169 -7.14 -21.92 33.16
CA GLU A 169 -6.25 -20.88 33.69
C GLU A 169 -6.78 -20.31 35.02
N LYS A 170 -8.08 -20.00 35.09
CA LYS A 170 -8.72 -19.54 36.33
C LYS A 170 -8.63 -20.57 37.44
N ASP A 171 -8.87 -21.84 37.13
CA ASP A 171 -8.77 -22.93 38.11
C ASP A 171 -7.34 -23.08 38.63
N VAL A 172 -6.35 -23.08 37.72
CA VAL A 172 -4.93 -23.19 38.13
C VAL A 172 -4.48 -21.97 38.92
N LYS A 173 -4.94 -20.77 38.58
CA LYS A 173 -4.65 -19.55 39.36
C LYS A 173 -5.20 -19.65 40.79
N LYS A 174 -6.46 -20.10 40.95
CA LYS A 174 -7.04 -20.35 42.28
C LYS A 174 -6.22 -21.36 43.08
N LEU A 175 -5.87 -22.49 42.46
CA LEU A 175 -5.03 -23.51 43.09
C LEU A 175 -3.65 -22.96 43.49
N SER A 176 -3.05 -22.12 42.64
CA SER A 176 -1.77 -21.47 42.94
C SER A 176 -1.88 -20.48 44.10
N ASP A 177 -2.97 -19.71 44.18
CA ASP A 177 -3.20 -18.74 45.24
C ASP A 177 -3.48 -19.43 46.59
N GLU A 178 -4.25 -20.52 46.58
CA GLU A 178 -4.48 -21.38 47.75
C GLU A 178 -3.18 -22.04 48.21
N PHE A 179 -2.37 -22.54 47.28
CA PHE A 179 -1.06 -23.10 47.59
C PHE A 179 -0.13 -22.09 48.28
N LYS A 180 -0.10 -20.83 47.81
CA LYS A 180 0.70 -19.75 48.44
C LYS A 180 0.29 -19.48 49.89
N LYS A 181 -1.01 -19.60 50.21
CA LYS A 181 -1.53 -19.39 51.58
C LYS A 181 -1.07 -20.45 52.58
N LEU A 182 -0.63 -21.62 52.11
CA LEU A 182 -0.11 -22.70 52.95
C LEU A 182 1.36 -22.50 53.40
N GLY A 183 1.92 -21.30 53.25
CA GLY A 183 3.21 -20.92 53.84
C GLY A 183 4.45 -21.53 53.16
N SER A 184 4.30 -22.16 52.00
CA SER A 184 5.41 -22.79 51.28
C SER A 184 6.23 -21.76 50.49
N LYS A 185 7.45 -21.48 50.95
CA LYS A 185 8.46 -20.64 50.25
C LYS A 185 9.23 -21.39 49.14
N THR A 186 8.87 -22.63 48.80
CA THR A 186 9.62 -23.48 47.88
C THR A 186 9.17 -23.32 46.42
N LYS A 187 10.10 -22.89 45.54
CA LYS A 187 10.19 -23.04 44.07
C LYS A 187 8.90 -23.01 43.21
N LEU A 188 7.81 -22.39 43.64
CA LEU A 188 6.62 -22.18 42.81
C LEU A 188 6.58 -20.83 42.10
N ASP A 189 7.61 -20.00 42.25
CA ASP A 189 7.80 -18.81 41.40
C ASP A 189 7.92 -19.21 39.93
N ASP A 190 8.54 -20.36 39.62
CA ASP A 190 8.64 -20.88 38.26
C ASP A 190 7.28 -21.31 37.70
N VAL A 191 6.40 -21.85 38.56
CA VAL A 191 5.03 -22.24 38.21
C VAL A 191 4.16 -21.00 38.00
N ALA A 192 4.26 -20.00 38.90
CA ALA A 192 3.56 -18.73 38.74
C ALA A 192 4.01 -17.96 37.47
N LYS A 193 5.32 -17.95 37.16
CA LYS A 193 5.86 -17.36 35.93
C LYS A 193 5.38 -18.11 34.69
N LYS A 194 5.41 -19.45 34.69
CA LYS A 194 4.87 -20.26 33.59
C LYS A 194 3.38 -20.00 33.39
N MET A 195 2.62 -19.82 34.47
CA MET A 195 1.21 -19.45 34.41
C MET A 195 0.97 -18.04 33.88
N GLU A 196 1.82 -17.06 34.21
CA GLU A 196 1.75 -15.72 33.64
C GLU A 196 2.09 -15.71 32.14
N GLU A 197 3.10 -16.49 31.72
CA GLU A 197 3.41 -16.68 30.30
C GLU A 197 2.26 -17.34 29.54
N VAL A 198 1.62 -18.32 30.16
CA VAL A 198 0.43 -18.99 29.63
C VAL A 198 -0.73 -18.02 29.49
N SER A 199 -0.95 -17.15 30.48
CA SER A 199 -1.97 -16.09 30.44
C SER A 199 -1.73 -15.08 29.32
N LYS A 200 -0.48 -14.64 29.13
CA LYS A 200 -0.10 -13.75 28.02
C LYS A 200 -0.34 -14.42 26.66
N LYS A 201 0.11 -15.67 26.51
CA LYS A 201 -0.11 -16.47 25.29
C LYS A 201 -1.60 -16.73 25.03
N SER A 202 -2.44 -16.79 26.08
CA SER A 202 -3.91 -16.89 25.97
C SER A 202 -4.53 -15.61 25.40
N LYS A 203 -4.07 -14.44 25.86
CA LYS A 203 -4.52 -13.14 25.31
C LYS A 203 -4.12 -12.96 23.86
N ASP A 204 -2.86 -13.26 23.51
CA ASP A 204 -2.38 -13.22 22.12
C ASP A 204 -3.24 -14.12 21.20
N LEU A 205 -3.76 -15.20 21.75
CA LEU A 205 -4.59 -16.16 21.05
C LEU A 205 -6.04 -15.68 20.88
N ALA A 206 -6.58 -14.98 21.87
CA ALA A 206 -7.86 -14.31 21.78
C ALA A 206 -7.84 -13.21 20.69
N GLU A 207 -6.76 -12.43 20.62
CA GLU A 207 -6.58 -11.42 19.57
C GLU A 207 -6.45 -12.05 18.17
N LYS A 208 -5.73 -13.17 18.05
CA LYS A 208 -5.66 -13.93 16.79
C LYS A 208 -7.01 -14.54 16.40
N LEU A 209 -7.82 -14.95 17.36
CA LEU A 209 -9.15 -15.48 17.14
C LEU A 209 -10.12 -14.40 16.63
N ASP A 210 -10.06 -13.18 17.16
CA ASP A 210 -10.88 -12.07 16.66
C ASP A 210 -10.55 -11.76 15.18
N ASN A 211 -9.26 -11.78 14.82
CA ASN A 211 -8.84 -11.65 13.41
C ASN A 211 -9.36 -12.78 12.52
N ILE A 212 -9.38 -14.02 13.03
CA ILE A 212 -9.92 -15.20 12.34
C ILE A 212 -11.42 -15.07 12.13
N LYS A 213 -12.15 -14.62 13.14
CA LYS A 213 -13.59 -14.37 13.10
C LYS A 213 -13.94 -13.29 12.07
N ASP A 214 -13.24 -12.17 12.09
CA ASP A 214 -13.47 -11.08 11.13
C ASP A 214 -13.26 -11.55 9.69
N LYS A 215 -12.19 -12.34 9.44
CA LYS A 215 -11.96 -12.96 8.13
C LYS A 215 -13.07 -13.93 7.76
N ALA A 216 -13.45 -14.85 8.64
CA ALA A 216 -14.52 -15.82 8.37
C ALA A 216 -15.87 -15.14 8.11
N ASP A 217 -16.22 -14.09 8.86
CA ASP A 217 -17.44 -13.30 8.68
C ASP A 217 -17.45 -12.54 7.36
N LYS A 218 -16.33 -11.91 6.98
CA LYS A 218 -16.16 -11.22 5.68
C LYS A 218 -16.35 -12.19 4.51
N ILE A 219 -15.81 -13.40 4.62
CA ILE A 219 -15.93 -14.46 3.61
C ILE A 219 -17.39 -14.96 3.54
N SER A 220 -18.06 -15.10 4.68
CA SER A 220 -19.37 -15.73 4.75
C SER A 220 -20.55 -14.81 4.39
N LYS A 221 -20.41 -13.50 4.60
CA LYS A 221 -21.37 -12.47 4.15
C LYS A 221 -21.39 -12.31 2.63
N ALA A 222 -20.38 -12.83 1.93
CA ALA A 222 -20.31 -12.87 0.46
C ALA A 222 -21.05 -14.06 -0.18
N GLY A 223 -21.97 -14.72 0.54
CA GLY A 223 -22.57 -16.00 0.16
C GLY A 223 -23.24 -16.08 -1.22
N GLY A 224 -23.01 -17.23 -1.89
CA GLY A 224 -23.94 -17.91 -2.81
C GLY A 224 -24.08 -17.44 -4.25
N LEU A 225 -23.88 -16.15 -4.58
CA LEU A 225 -24.26 -15.65 -5.93
C LEU A 225 -23.45 -14.46 -6.47
N ALA A 226 -22.41 -13.97 -5.80
CA ALA A 226 -21.69 -12.78 -6.28
C ALA A 226 -20.21 -12.73 -5.85
N LEU A 227 -19.34 -13.34 -6.65
CA LEU A 227 -17.88 -13.22 -6.51
C LEU A 227 -17.33 -11.80 -6.68
N GLY A 228 -18.11 -10.86 -7.23
CA GLY A 228 -17.69 -9.45 -7.33
C GLY A 228 -17.39 -8.79 -5.98
N ALA A 229 -17.94 -9.31 -4.89
CA ALA A 229 -17.69 -8.83 -3.53
C ALA A 229 -16.54 -9.57 -2.80
N MET A 230 -16.25 -10.83 -3.14
CA MET A 230 -15.13 -11.59 -2.55
C MET A 230 -13.76 -11.04 -2.93
N SER A 231 -13.69 -10.29 -4.05
CA SER A 231 -12.47 -9.64 -4.52
C SER A 231 -12.02 -8.41 -3.71
N ALA A 232 -12.79 -7.98 -2.71
CA ALA A 232 -12.37 -6.88 -1.81
C ALA A 232 -11.88 -7.40 -0.45
N SER A 233 -12.42 -8.52 0.04
CA SER A 233 -12.25 -8.99 1.42
C SER A 233 -11.17 -10.06 1.62
N PHE A 234 -10.84 -10.86 0.59
CA PHE A 234 -9.65 -11.74 0.59
C PHE A 234 -8.34 -10.98 0.32
N TYR A 235 -8.47 -9.74 -0.16
CA TYR A 235 -7.41 -8.94 -0.76
C TYR A 235 -6.76 -7.93 0.19
N GLU A 236 -6.75 -8.16 1.50
CA GLU A 236 -5.77 -7.45 2.33
C GLU A 236 -4.30 -7.86 1.99
N THR A 237 -4.08 -8.52 0.84
CA THR A 237 -2.89 -8.43 -0.02
C THR A 237 -3.28 -8.51 -1.53
N ASP A 238 -3.32 -7.52 -2.42
CA ASP A 238 -3.78 -6.12 -2.39
C ASP A 238 -3.94 -5.67 -3.89
N SER A 239 -5.07 -5.09 -4.32
CA SER A 239 -5.14 -4.47 -5.67
C SER A 239 -4.07 -3.38 -5.79
N ALA A 240 -3.73 -2.76 -4.67
CA ALA A 240 -2.60 -1.86 -4.53
C ALA A 240 -1.25 -2.56 -4.79
N SER A 241 -1.04 -3.76 -4.24
CA SER A 241 0.19 -4.55 -4.45
C SER A 241 0.31 -4.99 -5.90
N MET A 242 -0.78 -5.42 -6.55
CA MET A 242 -0.77 -5.76 -7.98
C MET A 242 -0.49 -4.53 -8.84
N LYS A 243 -1.11 -3.39 -8.52
CA LYS A 243 -0.90 -2.13 -9.23
C LYS A 243 0.52 -1.61 -9.03
N LEU A 244 1.06 -1.63 -7.81
CA LEU A 244 2.43 -1.24 -7.49
C LEU A 244 3.43 -2.19 -8.16
N LYS A 245 3.27 -3.51 -7.99
CA LYS A 245 4.15 -4.51 -8.61
C LYS A 245 4.12 -4.43 -10.14
N GLY A 246 2.93 -4.27 -10.73
CA GLY A 246 2.75 -4.15 -12.17
C GLY A 246 3.28 -2.83 -12.76
N SER A 247 3.14 -1.72 -12.03
CA SER A 247 3.56 -0.39 -12.51
C SER A 247 5.06 -0.12 -12.30
N LEU A 248 5.71 -0.85 -11.39
CA LEU A 248 7.08 -0.55 -10.93
C LEU A 248 8.06 -1.73 -11.06
N GLY A 249 7.59 -2.94 -11.40
CA GLY A 249 8.47 -4.11 -11.55
C GLY A 249 9.16 -4.56 -10.25
N LEU A 250 8.53 -4.29 -9.09
CA LEU A 250 9.13 -4.47 -7.78
C LEU A 250 9.31 -5.94 -7.35
N THR A 251 10.29 -6.18 -6.48
CA THR A 251 10.38 -7.43 -5.71
C THR A 251 9.21 -7.59 -4.73
N GLU A 252 8.96 -8.79 -4.24
CA GLU A 252 7.88 -9.05 -3.27
C GLU A 252 8.06 -8.24 -1.98
N LYS A 253 9.31 -8.08 -1.51
CA LYS A 253 9.63 -7.30 -0.32
C LYS A 253 9.31 -5.81 -0.52
N GLN A 254 9.78 -5.23 -1.62
CA GLN A 254 9.51 -3.82 -1.95
C GLN A 254 8.02 -3.57 -2.19
N THR A 255 7.33 -4.51 -2.83
CA THR A 255 5.87 -4.45 -3.04
C THR A 255 5.14 -4.39 -1.71
N LYS A 256 5.52 -5.24 -0.74
CA LYS A 256 4.92 -5.27 0.59
C LYS A 256 5.16 -3.96 1.34
N GLU A 257 6.40 -3.44 1.33
CA GLU A 257 6.76 -2.18 2.00
C GLU A 257 5.94 -1.00 1.46
N LEU A 258 5.86 -0.83 0.13
CA LEU A 258 5.06 0.23 -0.48
C LEU A 258 3.55 0.06 -0.27
N THR A 259 3.09 -1.18 -0.19
CA THR A 259 1.68 -1.47 0.12
C THR A 259 1.32 -1.09 1.56
N GLU A 260 2.23 -1.35 2.52
CA GLU A 260 2.06 -0.89 3.90
C GLU A 260 2.06 0.65 3.99
N THR A 261 2.89 1.33 3.21
CA THR A 261 2.86 2.79 3.08
C THR A 261 1.50 3.29 2.55
N ALA A 262 0.95 2.66 1.51
CA ALA A 262 -0.38 3.00 0.98
C ALA A 262 -1.47 2.88 2.06
N ARG A 263 -1.41 1.80 2.86
CA ARG A 263 -2.35 1.60 3.99
C ARG A 263 -2.19 2.65 5.08
N ASN A 264 -0.96 3.10 5.35
CA ASN A 264 -0.72 4.16 6.32
C ASN A 264 -1.30 5.50 5.87
N LEU A 265 -1.24 5.81 4.57
CA LEU A 265 -1.93 6.96 3.99
C LEU A 265 -3.46 6.82 4.06
N ALA A 266 -3.99 5.63 3.77
CA ALA A 266 -5.43 5.38 3.90
C ALA A 266 -5.95 5.58 5.33
N LYS A 267 -5.19 5.13 6.34
CA LYS A 267 -5.49 5.39 7.76
C LYS A 267 -5.50 6.89 8.13
N LYS A 268 -4.80 7.72 7.35
CA LYS A 268 -4.78 9.19 7.50
C LYS A 268 -5.93 9.88 6.74
N GLY A 269 -6.86 9.11 6.15
CA GLY A 269 -8.09 9.61 5.55
C GLY A 269 -8.02 9.86 4.04
N PHE A 270 -7.01 9.33 3.34
CA PHE A 270 -6.92 9.34 1.88
C PHE A 270 -7.54 8.07 1.27
N ASP A 271 -8.02 8.13 0.03
CA ASP A 271 -8.47 6.93 -0.68
C ASP A 271 -7.29 5.99 -0.97
N MET A 272 -7.52 4.67 -0.87
CA MET A 272 -6.47 3.67 -1.07
C MET A 272 -5.97 3.63 -2.52
N THR A 273 -6.85 3.87 -3.49
CA THR A 273 -6.51 3.89 -4.92
C THR A 273 -5.62 5.08 -5.24
N ASP A 274 -5.96 6.25 -4.69
CA ASP A 274 -5.21 7.48 -4.86
C ASP A 274 -3.87 7.39 -4.15
N ALA A 275 -3.84 6.85 -2.92
CA ALA A 275 -2.59 6.60 -2.20
C ALA A 275 -1.64 5.68 -2.98
N THR A 276 -2.18 4.60 -3.56
CA THR A 276 -1.41 3.66 -4.38
C THR A 276 -0.92 4.32 -5.68
N GLN A 277 -1.78 5.11 -6.34
CA GLN A 277 -1.45 5.82 -7.57
C GLN A 277 -0.32 6.83 -7.32
N SER A 278 -0.46 7.66 -6.28
CA SER A 278 0.53 8.66 -5.90
C SER A 278 1.88 8.02 -5.54
N LEU A 279 1.89 6.93 -4.77
CA LEU A 279 3.10 6.18 -4.46
C LEU A 279 3.78 5.60 -5.70
N ALA A 280 2.99 5.10 -6.66
CA ALA A 280 3.52 4.59 -7.92
C ALA A 280 4.16 5.71 -8.74
N GLU A 281 3.48 6.84 -8.88
CA GLU A 281 3.96 8.01 -9.62
C GLU A 281 5.26 8.56 -9.01
N VAL A 282 5.26 8.82 -7.70
CA VAL A 282 6.45 9.29 -6.98
C VAL A 282 7.62 8.34 -7.18
N LYS A 283 7.39 7.02 -7.06
CA LYS A 283 8.46 6.02 -7.22
C LYS A 283 8.94 5.90 -8.67
N GLN A 284 8.07 6.10 -9.67
CA GLN A 284 8.48 6.10 -11.09
C GLN A 284 9.37 7.30 -11.42
N VAL A 285 9.00 8.48 -10.94
CA VAL A 285 9.67 9.73 -11.28
C VAL A 285 10.95 9.94 -10.46
N MET A 286 10.88 9.64 -9.15
CA MET A 286 11.99 9.87 -8.22
C MET A 286 12.87 8.62 -8.02
N GLN A 287 12.48 7.48 -8.61
CA GLN A 287 13.23 6.21 -8.58
C GLN A 287 13.72 5.83 -7.17
N ASP A 288 14.99 5.48 -7.03
CA ASP A 288 15.63 5.11 -5.76
C ASP A 288 16.31 6.30 -5.06
N SER A 289 16.08 7.53 -5.54
CA SER A 289 16.65 8.74 -4.95
C SER A 289 16.00 9.15 -3.63
N LEU A 290 14.88 8.53 -3.26
CA LEU A 290 14.15 8.80 -2.03
C LEU A 290 14.09 7.57 -1.12
N SER A 291 14.27 7.79 0.18
CA SER A 291 13.97 6.78 1.20
C SER A 291 12.46 6.47 1.25
N PRO A 292 12.05 5.30 1.79
CA PRO A 292 10.64 4.96 1.94
C PRO A 292 9.83 6.02 2.71
N GLN A 293 10.42 6.66 3.71
CA GLN A 293 9.81 7.72 4.49
C GLN A 293 9.59 8.99 3.66
N GLN A 294 10.55 9.35 2.81
CA GLN A 294 10.42 10.49 1.89
C GLN A 294 9.37 10.21 0.80
N VAL A 295 9.30 8.97 0.30
CA VAL A 295 8.25 8.54 -0.63
C VAL A 295 6.86 8.66 0.01
N GLU A 296 6.69 8.22 1.26
CA GLU A 296 5.43 8.41 2.00
C GLU A 296 5.11 9.90 2.20
N GLY A 297 6.10 10.70 2.62
CA GLY A 297 5.95 12.13 2.90
C GLY A 297 5.50 12.90 1.66
N LEU A 298 6.20 12.74 0.55
CA LEU A 298 5.89 13.42 -0.70
C LEU A 298 4.54 12.97 -1.28
N SER A 299 4.24 11.66 -1.25
CA SER A 299 2.94 11.14 -1.70
C SER A 299 1.79 11.72 -0.86
N ARG A 300 1.97 11.83 0.46
CA ARG A 300 1.00 12.48 1.35
C ARG A 300 0.77 13.94 0.98
N GLN A 301 1.84 14.68 0.69
CA GLN A 301 1.73 16.09 0.32
C GLN A 301 1.03 16.26 -1.03
N MET A 302 1.30 15.40 -2.02
CA MET A 302 0.60 15.41 -3.31
C MET A 302 -0.89 15.15 -3.16
N LEU A 303 -1.28 14.17 -2.34
CA LEU A 303 -2.70 13.90 -2.06
C LEU A 303 -3.37 15.05 -1.31
N ALA A 304 -2.66 15.72 -0.40
CA ALA A 304 -3.16 16.90 0.27
C ALA A 304 -3.35 18.07 -0.71
N LEU A 305 -2.40 18.28 -1.62
CA LEU A 305 -2.47 19.30 -2.66
C LEU A 305 -3.66 19.04 -3.59
N ASN A 306 -3.85 17.81 -4.07
CA ASN A 306 -5.02 17.41 -4.86
C ASN A 306 -6.32 17.65 -4.10
N LYS A 307 -6.40 17.32 -2.81
CA LYS A 307 -7.62 17.50 -2.02
C LYS A 307 -7.98 18.97 -1.76
N VAL A 308 -6.98 19.85 -1.65
CA VAL A 308 -7.19 21.26 -1.29
C VAL A 308 -7.35 22.15 -2.53
N PHE A 309 -6.55 21.89 -3.57
CA PHE A 309 -6.47 22.73 -4.76
C PHE A 309 -6.99 22.02 -6.02
N GLU A 310 -7.47 20.77 -5.91
CA GLU A 310 -8.04 19.98 -7.01
C GLU A 310 -7.08 19.76 -8.20
N VAL A 311 -5.77 19.85 -7.95
CA VAL A 311 -4.72 19.69 -8.97
C VAL A 311 -4.34 18.23 -9.19
N ASP A 312 -3.99 17.87 -10.44
CA ASP A 312 -3.54 16.51 -10.78
C ASP A 312 -2.17 16.21 -10.12
N THR A 313 -2.05 15.06 -9.47
CA THR A 313 -0.83 14.66 -8.77
C THR A 313 0.36 14.48 -9.71
N LYS A 314 0.13 14.13 -10.98
CA LYS A 314 1.18 13.98 -12.00
C LYS A 314 1.77 15.32 -12.39
N ASP A 315 0.94 16.35 -12.53
CA ASP A 315 1.43 17.68 -12.93
C ASP A 315 2.20 18.32 -11.78
N ALA A 316 1.71 18.16 -10.54
CA ALA A 316 2.46 18.53 -9.35
C ALA A 316 3.80 17.77 -9.26
N LEU A 317 3.80 16.47 -9.53
CA LEU A 317 5.02 15.65 -9.50
C LEU A 317 6.03 16.01 -10.60
N LYS A 318 5.58 16.38 -11.81
CA LYS A 318 6.47 16.89 -12.87
C LYS A 318 7.16 18.17 -12.44
N ALA A 319 6.40 19.11 -11.87
CA ALA A 319 6.96 20.37 -11.34
C ALA A 319 7.99 20.08 -10.24
N VAL A 320 7.63 19.26 -9.23
CA VAL A 320 8.55 18.84 -8.17
C VAL A 320 9.83 18.23 -8.73
N SER A 321 9.71 17.29 -9.68
CA SER A 321 10.86 16.58 -10.25
C SER A 321 11.84 17.54 -10.93
N LEU A 322 11.34 18.52 -11.68
CA LEU A 322 12.19 19.51 -12.32
C LEU A 322 12.79 20.50 -11.33
N MET A 323 12.05 20.91 -10.32
CA MET A 323 12.59 21.78 -9.27
C MET A 323 13.71 21.09 -8.49
N VAL A 324 13.54 19.82 -8.13
CA VAL A 324 14.59 19.01 -7.49
C VAL A 324 15.81 18.91 -8.39
N ARG A 325 15.61 18.63 -9.68
CA ARG A 325 16.71 18.46 -10.63
C ARG A 325 17.47 19.74 -10.90
N ASN A 326 16.77 20.84 -11.14
CA ASN A 326 17.36 22.10 -11.58
C ASN A 326 17.92 22.86 -10.37
N PHE A 327 17.13 23.06 -9.31
CA PHE A 327 17.57 23.83 -8.14
C PHE A 327 18.37 23.02 -7.11
N GLY A 328 18.44 21.69 -7.24
CA GLY A 328 19.14 20.82 -6.28
C GLY A 328 18.50 20.76 -4.89
N ILE A 329 17.22 21.12 -4.77
CA ILE A 329 16.44 21.07 -3.52
C ILE A 329 15.81 19.68 -3.31
N ASP A 330 15.36 19.38 -2.09
CA ASP A 330 14.59 18.16 -1.84
C ASP A 330 13.11 18.30 -2.25
N GLY A 331 12.41 17.17 -2.33
CA GLY A 331 11.02 17.13 -2.77
C GLY A 331 10.05 17.82 -1.81
N GLU A 332 10.34 17.86 -0.51
CA GLU A 332 9.49 18.55 0.48
C GLU A 332 9.59 20.06 0.27
N LYS A 333 10.81 20.56 0.06
CA LYS A 333 11.06 21.97 -0.22
C LYS A 333 10.45 22.42 -1.55
N ALA A 334 10.54 21.58 -2.59
CA ALA A 334 9.87 21.86 -3.86
C ALA A 334 8.34 21.95 -3.67
N MET A 335 7.77 21.04 -2.88
CA MET A 335 6.34 21.06 -2.55
C MET A 335 5.93 22.29 -1.75
N ASP A 336 6.75 22.74 -0.81
CA ASP A 336 6.50 23.96 -0.05
C ASP A 336 6.40 25.20 -0.96
N ILE A 337 7.28 25.30 -1.98
CA ILE A 337 7.23 26.38 -2.97
C ILE A 337 5.96 26.29 -3.82
N ILE A 338 5.60 25.09 -4.28
CA ILE A 338 4.37 24.87 -5.06
C ILE A 338 3.15 25.31 -4.24
N VAL A 339 3.03 24.83 -3.01
CA VAL A 339 1.93 25.15 -2.09
C VAL A 339 1.89 26.65 -1.80
N ALA A 340 3.03 27.28 -1.55
CA ALA A 340 3.10 28.72 -1.34
C ALA A 340 2.62 29.51 -2.56
N GLY A 341 2.94 29.06 -3.77
CA GLY A 341 2.41 29.66 -5.00
C GLY A 341 0.89 29.56 -5.11
N PHE A 342 0.30 28.39 -4.82
CA PHE A 342 -1.15 28.25 -4.77
C PHE A 342 -1.79 29.16 -3.71
N GLN A 343 -1.20 29.23 -2.51
CA GLN A 343 -1.68 30.09 -1.42
C GLN A 343 -1.60 31.58 -1.76
N ASN A 344 -0.60 31.98 -2.54
CA ASN A 344 -0.42 33.35 -3.03
C ASN A 344 -1.27 33.65 -4.29
N GLY A 345 -2.11 32.71 -4.74
CA GLY A 345 -2.97 32.91 -5.91
C GLY A 345 -2.21 32.92 -7.24
N LEU A 346 -1.04 32.28 -7.32
CA LEU A 346 -0.29 32.22 -8.58
C LEU A 346 -0.99 31.37 -9.64
N ASP A 347 -1.86 30.44 -9.23
CA ASP A 347 -2.60 29.56 -10.16
C ASP A 347 -3.93 30.15 -10.66
N VAL A 348 -4.13 31.48 -10.59
CA VAL A 348 -5.36 32.12 -11.09
C VAL A 348 -5.65 31.84 -12.57
N SER A 349 -4.61 31.55 -13.36
CA SER A 349 -4.70 31.19 -14.78
C SER A 349 -4.56 29.69 -15.05
N GLY A 350 -4.40 28.86 -14.00
CA GLY A 350 -4.18 27.42 -14.12
C GLY A 350 -2.81 27.02 -14.70
N ASP A 351 -1.82 27.91 -14.65
CA ASP A 351 -0.51 27.74 -15.29
C ASP A 351 0.67 27.70 -14.30
N TRP A 352 0.41 27.66 -12.99
CA TRP A 352 1.48 27.74 -11.99
C TRP A 352 2.44 26.53 -12.06
N LEU A 353 1.86 25.33 -12.08
CA LEU A 353 2.65 24.09 -12.16
C LEU A 353 3.40 23.97 -13.49
N ASP A 354 2.76 24.35 -14.59
CA ASP A 354 3.37 24.37 -15.92
C ASP A 354 4.52 25.36 -15.99
N SER A 355 4.39 26.52 -15.34
CA SER A 355 5.44 27.52 -15.29
C SER A 355 6.69 27.02 -14.53
N LEU A 356 6.48 26.34 -13.40
CA LEU A 356 7.59 25.71 -12.67
C LEU A 356 8.23 24.59 -13.49
N TRP A 357 7.42 23.81 -14.19
CA TRP A 357 7.89 22.73 -15.05
C TRP A 357 8.69 23.26 -16.24
N GLU A 358 8.16 24.18 -17.04
CA GLU A 358 8.85 24.69 -18.23
C GLU A 358 10.07 25.55 -17.88
N TYR A 359 9.94 26.44 -16.89
CA TYR A 359 10.87 27.55 -16.77
C TYR A 359 11.91 27.45 -15.65
N SER A 360 11.77 26.50 -14.71
CA SER A 360 12.73 26.35 -13.59
C SER A 360 14.20 26.26 -14.03
N VAL A 361 14.47 25.67 -15.19
CA VAL A 361 15.84 25.59 -15.75
C VAL A 361 16.42 26.97 -16.10
N TYR A 362 15.60 27.91 -16.59
CA TYR A 362 16.09 29.24 -16.95
C TYR A 362 16.37 30.09 -15.72
N PHE A 363 15.56 29.93 -14.67
CA PHE A 363 15.83 30.58 -13.38
C PHE A 363 17.13 30.05 -12.77
N ASP A 364 17.34 28.73 -12.76
CA ASP A 364 18.57 28.11 -12.27
C ASP A 364 19.80 28.52 -13.09
N ASP A 365 19.72 28.50 -14.42
CA ASP A 365 20.79 28.95 -15.30
C ASP A 365 21.20 30.41 -15.04
N LEU A 366 20.23 31.25 -14.69
CA LEU A 366 20.46 32.65 -14.29
C LEU A 366 20.88 32.80 -12.82
N GLY A 367 21.03 31.71 -12.07
CA GLY A 367 21.49 31.68 -10.69
C GLY A 367 20.43 31.98 -9.63
N PHE A 368 19.14 31.99 -10.00
CA PHE A 368 18.04 32.17 -9.05
C PHE A 368 17.70 30.86 -8.34
N THR A 369 17.40 30.95 -7.04
CA THR A 369 16.89 29.80 -6.29
C THR A 369 15.39 29.58 -6.54
N ALA A 370 14.84 28.47 -6.04
CA ALA A 370 13.40 28.23 -6.07
C ALA A 370 12.61 29.31 -5.31
N GLU A 371 13.14 29.82 -4.19
CA GLU A 371 12.56 30.94 -3.43
C GLU A 371 12.62 32.25 -4.20
N ASP A 372 13.76 32.55 -4.84
CA ASP A 372 13.87 33.73 -5.70
C ASP A 372 12.83 33.67 -6.82
N THR A 373 12.68 32.49 -7.44
CA THR A 373 11.69 32.23 -8.50
C THR A 373 10.27 32.51 -8.02
N LEU A 374 9.89 31.95 -6.86
CA LEU A 374 8.59 32.20 -6.23
C LEU A 374 8.38 33.69 -5.95
N ALA A 375 9.38 34.37 -5.39
CA ALA A 375 9.29 35.78 -5.03
C ALA A 375 9.16 36.68 -6.27
N ILE A 376 9.94 36.41 -7.33
CA ILE A 376 9.90 37.16 -8.59
C ILE A 376 8.53 37.00 -9.25
N ILE A 377 8.04 35.77 -9.37
CA ILE A 377 6.74 35.51 -10.00
C ILE A 377 5.60 36.11 -9.17
N SER A 378 5.62 35.92 -7.84
CA SER A 378 4.61 36.51 -6.94
C SER A 378 4.56 38.02 -7.08
N LYS A 379 5.73 38.68 -7.05
CA LYS A 379 5.81 40.13 -7.21
C LYS A 379 5.33 40.58 -8.59
N GLY A 380 5.69 39.86 -9.65
CA GLY A 380 5.20 40.15 -10.99
C GLY A 380 3.67 40.06 -11.09
N MET A 381 3.07 39.04 -10.48
CA MET A 381 1.62 38.85 -10.45
C MET A 381 0.92 39.96 -9.65
N GLU A 382 1.49 40.39 -8.50
CA GLU A 382 0.97 41.54 -7.73
C GLU A 382 0.95 42.85 -8.54
N GLU A 383 1.96 43.08 -9.36
CA GLU A 383 2.09 44.28 -10.21
C GLU A 383 1.23 44.20 -11.49
N GLY A 384 0.39 43.16 -11.62
CA GLY A 384 -0.62 43.05 -12.68
C GLY A 384 -0.18 42.28 -13.93
N THR A 385 0.86 41.44 -13.85
CA THR A 385 1.21 40.53 -14.95
C THR A 385 0.05 39.57 -15.24
N PHE A 386 -0.13 39.20 -16.51
CA PHE A 386 -1.32 38.45 -16.96
C PHE A 386 -1.43 37.06 -16.32
N ASN A 387 -0.33 36.31 -16.28
CA ASN A 387 -0.26 34.96 -15.73
C ASN A 387 1.19 34.57 -15.42
N THR A 388 1.38 33.40 -14.79
CA THR A 388 2.72 32.95 -14.36
C THR A 388 3.59 32.54 -15.54
N ASP A 389 3.00 32.01 -16.61
CA ASP A 389 3.69 31.65 -17.85
C ASP A 389 4.37 32.88 -18.46
N LYS A 390 3.66 34.00 -18.62
CA LYS A 390 4.21 35.21 -19.22
C LYS A 390 5.33 35.80 -18.39
N MET A 391 5.23 35.74 -17.07
CA MET A 391 6.28 36.23 -16.17
C MET A 391 7.54 35.37 -16.28
N ALA A 392 7.38 34.05 -16.39
CA ALA A 392 8.49 33.12 -16.52
C ALA A 392 9.12 33.14 -17.93
N ASP A 393 8.28 33.25 -18.97
CA ASP A 393 8.68 33.40 -20.38
C ASP A 393 9.47 34.70 -20.60
N MET A 394 9.14 35.78 -19.90
CA MET A 394 9.93 37.02 -19.91
C MET A 394 11.40 36.79 -19.54
N LEU A 395 11.67 35.96 -18.53
CA LEU A 395 13.04 35.68 -18.10
C LEU A 395 13.77 34.74 -19.05
N LYS A 396 13.06 33.74 -19.61
CA LYS A 396 13.58 32.89 -20.70
C LYS A 396 13.95 33.72 -21.93
N GLU A 397 13.02 34.54 -22.43
CA GLU A 397 13.23 35.43 -23.56
C GLU A 397 14.35 36.44 -23.28
N GLY A 398 14.39 36.99 -22.06
CA GLY A 398 15.46 37.86 -21.60
C GLY A 398 16.82 37.19 -21.69
N LYS A 399 16.95 35.98 -21.15
CA LYS A 399 18.18 35.20 -21.25
C LYS A 399 18.59 34.99 -22.71
N ILE A 400 17.67 34.53 -23.57
CA ILE A 400 17.95 34.27 -24.99
C ILE A 400 18.43 35.55 -25.69
N ARG A 401 17.71 36.66 -25.53
CA ARG A 401 18.04 37.94 -26.19
C ARG A 401 19.36 38.52 -25.69
N LEU A 402 19.63 38.45 -24.40
CA LEU A 402 20.88 38.91 -23.80
C LEU A 402 22.07 38.03 -24.22
N LEU A 403 21.84 36.77 -24.60
CA LEU A 403 22.87 35.90 -25.19
C LEU A 403 23.05 36.13 -26.69
N GLU A 404 21.97 36.29 -27.45
CA GLU A 404 22.02 36.58 -28.89
C GLU A 404 22.61 37.96 -29.18
N MET A 405 22.33 38.93 -28.30
CA MET A 405 22.84 40.31 -28.34
C MET A 405 22.62 40.98 -29.71
N ASN A 406 21.37 41.04 -30.16
CA ASN A 406 21.05 41.75 -31.40
C ASN A 406 21.20 43.28 -31.22
N LYS A 407 21.17 44.01 -32.34
CA LYS A 407 21.37 45.47 -32.36
C LYS A 407 20.43 46.23 -31.40
N ALA A 408 19.17 45.82 -31.30
CA ALA A 408 18.21 46.49 -30.41
C ALA A 408 18.54 46.26 -28.93
N SER A 409 18.97 45.04 -28.56
CA SER A 409 19.42 44.73 -27.21
C SER A 409 20.73 45.45 -26.86
N GLU A 410 21.67 45.54 -27.80
CA GLU A 410 22.92 46.30 -27.63
C GLU A 410 22.67 47.80 -27.42
N GLU A 411 21.79 48.40 -28.22
CA GLU A 411 21.38 49.80 -28.08
C GLU A 411 20.67 50.05 -26.74
N ALA A 412 19.78 49.14 -26.33
CA ALA A 412 19.08 49.22 -25.04
C ALA A 412 20.04 49.13 -23.85
N ILE A 413 20.97 48.17 -23.82
CA ILE A 413 21.99 48.06 -22.77
C ILE A 413 22.88 49.31 -22.72
N SER A 414 23.27 49.82 -23.89
CA SER A 414 24.10 51.03 -23.98
C SER A 414 23.35 52.26 -23.44
N SER A 415 22.03 52.36 -23.69
CA SER A 415 21.20 53.44 -23.14
C SER A 415 21.07 53.41 -21.61
N LEU A 416 21.25 52.23 -21.01
CA LEU A 416 21.32 52.05 -19.55
C LEU A 416 22.71 52.38 -18.97
N GLY A 417 23.68 52.77 -19.81
CA GLY A 417 25.06 53.07 -19.40
C GLY A 417 25.92 51.84 -19.15
N LEU A 418 25.52 50.68 -19.65
CA LEU A 418 26.21 49.39 -19.44
C LEU A 418 26.96 48.95 -20.71
N ASN A 419 27.97 48.09 -20.54
CA ASN A 419 28.70 47.51 -21.68
C ASN A 419 28.03 46.20 -22.14
N ALA A 420 27.51 46.19 -23.38
CA ALA A 420 26.81 45.04 -23.95
C ALA A 420 27.63 43.74 -23.95
N LYS A 421 28.95 43.79 -24.23
CA LYS A 421 29.80 42.58 -24.20
C LYS A 421 29.98 42.03 -22.79
N THR A 422 30.12 42.92 -21.80
CA THR A 422 30.17 42.52 -20.39
C THR A 422 28.85 41.88 -19.96
N VAL A 423 27.72 42.50 -20.31
CA VAL A 423 26.39 41.95 -20.01
C VAL A 423 26.22 40.57 -20.66
N GLN A 424 26.48 40.44 -21.96
CA GLN A 424 26.38 39.17 -22.69
C GLN A 424 27.23 38.08 -22.03
N LYS A 425 28.49 38.41 -21.68
CA LYS A 425 29.40 37.50 -21.00
C LYS A 425 28.85 37.06 -19.64
N ASN A 426 28.40 38.01 -18.83
CA ASN A 426 27.90 37.73 -17.49
C ASN A 426 26.64 36.85 -17.51
N ILE A 427 25.75 37.06 -18.49
CA ILE A 427 24.59 36.18 -18.69
C ILE A 427 25.02 34.79 -19.18
N GLY A 428 26.01 34.71 -20.08
CA GLY A 428 26.58 33.44 -20.57
C GLY A 428 27.33 32.63 -19.53
N ASP A 429 27.97 33.30 -18.55
CA ASP A 429 28.63 32.63 -17.43
C ASP A 429 27.64 31.97 -16.46
N GLY A 430 26.38 32.41 -16.44
CA GLY A 430 25.32 31.86 -15.59
C GLY A 430 25.51 32.12 -14.10
N GLY A 431 24.69 31.46 -13.28
CA GLY A 431 24.82 31.44 -11.81
C GLY A 431 24.78 32.83 -11.18
N GLU A 432 25.53 33.02 -10.09
CA GLU A 432 25.55 34.28 -9.32
C GLU A 432 25.95 35.51 -10.16
N THR A 433 26.79 35.31 -11.19
CA THR A 433 27.20 36.39 -12.11
C THR A 433 26.03 36.84 -12.96
N ALA A 434 25.28 35.90 -13.54
CA ALA A 434 24.09 36.21 -14.33
C ALA A 434 22.99 36.82 -13.45
N LYS A 435 22.77 36.30 -12.24
CA LYS A 435 21.79 36.82 -11.27
C LYS A 435 22.01 38.31 -10.99
N LYS A 436 23.26 38.67 -10.65
CA LYS A 436 23.64 40.07 -10.42
C LYS A 436 23.42 40.93 -11.66
N GLN A 437 23.76 40.41 -12.84
CA GLN A 437 23.58 41.15 -14.09
C GLN A 437 22.11 41.42 -14.40
N ILE A 438 21.22 40.44 -14.18
CA ILE A 438 19.77 40.60 -14.35
C ILE A 438 19.21 41.60 -13.34
N GLN A 439 19.64 41.53 -12.08
CA GLN A 439 19.23 42.49 -11.04
C GLN A 439 19.67 43.93 -11.37
N GLU A 440 20.90 44.11 -11.85
CA GLU A 440 21.41 45.41 -12.30
C GLU A 440 20.59 45.95 -13.48
N LEU A 441 20.30 45.12 -14.49
CA LEU A 441 19.46 45.50 -15.62
C LEU A 441 18.05 45.91 -15.17
N ALA A 442 17.43 45.13 -14.29
CA ALA A 442 16.10 45.44 -13.75
C ALA A 442 16.10 46.78 -12.99
N GLN A 443 17.09 47.01 -12.13
CA GLN A 443 17.23 48.28 -11.41
C GLN A 443 17.40 49.47 -12.38
N LYS A 444 18.29 49.34 -13.36
CA LYS A 444 18.54 50.38 -14.36
C LYS A 444 17.32 50.70 -15.21
N ILE A 445 16.50 49.71 -15.53
CA ILE A 445 15.22 49.93 -16.23
C ILE A 445 14.26 50.71 -15.33
N LEU A 446 14.14 50.33 -14.04
CA LEU A 446 13.23 51.02 -13.10
C LEU A 446 13.64 52.48 -12.83
N GLU A 447 14.92 52.82 -12.99
CA GLU A 447 15.44 54.20 -12.91
C GLU A 447 15.00 55.09 -14.09
N ILE A 448 14.47 54.53 -15.19
CA ILE A 448 13.99 55.31 -16.35
C ILE A 448 12.65 55.98 -16.00
N GLU A 449 12.63 57.30 -15.83
CA GLU A 449 11.42 58.05 -15.45
C GLU A 449 10.29 57.97 -16.51
N ASP A 450 10.62 58.09 -17.80
CA ASP A 450 9.63 58.03 -18.89
C ASP A 450 9.09 56.60 -19.05
N PRO A 451 7.79 56.36 -18.80
CA PRO A 451 7.19 55.03 -18.90
C PRO A 451 7.24 54.45 -20.32
N VAL A 452 7.23 55.28 -21.37
CA VAL A 452 7.31 54.82 -22.76
C VAL A 452 8.71 54.29 -23.05
N GLU A 453 9.73 55.05 -22.65
CA GLU A 453 11.13 54.66 -22.83
C GLU A 453 11.49 53.45 -21.97
N ARG A 454 11.00 53.41 -20.71
CA ARG A 454 11.14 52.25 -19.82
C ARG A 454 10.61 50.99 -20.46
N ASN A 455 9.40 51.05 -21.02
CA ASN A 455 8.78 49.92 -21.70
C ASN A 455 9.55 49.54 -22.98
N ARG A 456 10.04 50.51 -23.76
CA ARG A 456 10.86 50.26 -24.95
C ARG A 456 12.12 49.47 -24.61
N VAL A 457 12.85 49.90 -23.57
CA VAL A 457 14.07 49.22 -23.10
C VAL A 457 13.73 47.84 -22.53
N ALA A 458 12.71 47.73 -21.69
CA ALA A 458 12.27 46.45 -21.13
C ALA A 458 11.92 45.44 -22.25
N VAL A 459 11.17 45.85 -23.27
CA VAL A 459 10.79 44.98 -24.40
C VAL A 459 11.99 44.58 -25.25
N ALA A 460 12.96 45.49 -25.45
CA ALA A 460 14.17 45.18 -26.21
C ALA A 460 15.05 44.13 -25.53
N LEU A 461 15.02 44.08 -24.19
CA LEU A 461 15.84 43.17 -23.39
C LEU A 461 15.12 41.87 -23.03
N PHE A 462 13.86 41.95 -22.60
CA PHE A 462 13.11 40.84 -22.01
C PHE A 462 11.92 40.36 -22.85
N GLY A 463 11.71 40.95 -24.03
CA GLY A 463 10.56 40.61 -24.87
C GLY A 463 9.26 41.25 -24.37
N ARG A 464 8.13 40.93 -25.01
CA ARG A 464 6.83 41.52 -24.65
C ARG A 464 6.17 40.71 -23.54
N VAL A 465 5.89 41.39 -22.44
CA VAL A 465 5.34 40.77 -21.21
C VAL A 465 3.86 41.10 -21.00
N MET A 466 3.33 42.12 -21.68
CA MET A 466 1.94 42.57 -21.54
C MET A 466 1.23 42.64 -22.91
N PRO A 467 -0.10 42.37 -22.96
CA PRO A 467 -0.88 42.65 -24.16
C PRO A 467 -0.96 44.15 -24.43
N LYS A 468 -1.33 44.49 -25.67
CA LYS A 468 -1.58 45.86 -26.12
C LYS A 468 -2.61 46.59 -25.28
#